data_AF-A0A2G8RVP5-F1
#
_entry.id   AF-A0A2G8RVP5-F1
#
_cell.length_a   1.000
_cell.length_b   1.000
_cell.length_c   1.000
_cell.angle_alpha   90.00
_cell.angle_beta   90.00
_cell.angle_gamma   90.00
#
_symmetry.space_group_name_H-M   'P 1'
#
loop_
_entity.id
_entity.type
_entity.pdbx_description
1 polymer ?
#
loop_
_entity_poly.entity_id
_entity_poly.type
_entity_poly.pdbx_seq_one_letter_code
_entity_poly.pdbx_strand_id
1 'polypeptide(L)'
;MLQEERDAIIREYWSSPQMLLCYLTWNRAVISGEAALAFMARCPRILTDELEICVPKERSYEFLALLDENPAVERVWSEEDWSSRKVNQPTSYLYRTPTERFIRVICSHTESAFTPITTYPTCALVNYMDQFSFGCAYPHTTLKYHAVTPDLPNLSSFARARVDRIVELGGFRLDRWPNPSTPPADDSLPLWASTVCLREIFQCPGQARFFGDQGSLLDFYQPDMVDHGVMAHFHHPPYGLTAVWRMESEDCTRACASGDYLLRGTLSEVSVLGRPLHYGPFTTAVIGRVKTGESQHK
;
A
#
# COMPACT_ATOMS: atom_id res chain seq x y z
N MET A 1 -16.25 16.29 0.65
CA MET A 1 -15.81 15.60 1.90
C MET A 1 -14.52 14.81 1.70
N LEU A 2 -14.50 13.64 1.03
CA LEU A 2 -13.27 12.82 0.97
C LEU A 2 -12.06 13.50 0.29
N GLN A 3 -12.28 14.25 -0.80
CA GLN A 3 -11.20 15.03 -1.44
C GLN A 3 -10.66 16.12 -0.53
N GLU A 4 -11.53 16.78 0.24
CA GLU A 4 -11.14 17.86 1.14
C GLU A 4 -10.28 17.32 2.29
N GLU A 5 -10.58 16.12 2.78
CA GLU A 5 -9.79 15.42 3.80
C GLU A 5 -8.43 14.99 3.26
N ARG A 6 -8.37 14.40 2.06
CA ARG A 6 -7.09 14.09 1.40
C ARG A 6 -6.26 15.37 1.22
N ASP A 7 -6.86 16.42 0.68
CA ASP A 7 -6.19 17.68 0.43
C ASP A 7 -5.74 18.35 1.74
N ALA A 8 -6.47 18.17 2.84
CA ALA A 8 -6.07 18.64 4.16
C ALA A 8 -4.83 17.93 4.67
N ILE A 9 -4.75 16.60 4.53
CA ILE A 9 -3.55 15.84 4.87
C ILE A 9 -2.36 16.29 4.02
N ILE A 10 -2.54 16.45 2.70
CA ILE A 10 -1.45 16.87 1.81
C ILE A 10 -0.95 18.29 2.16
N ARG A 11 -1.85 19.21 2.53
CA ARG A 11 -1.49 20.60 2.91
C ARG A 11 -0.48 20.69 4.05
N GLU A 12 -0.42 19.70 4.92
CA GLU A 12 0.56 19.64 6.01
C GLU A 12 2.01 19.51 5.48
N TYR A 13 2.19 18.87 4.33
CA TYR A 13 3.50 18.54 3.76
C TYR A 13 3.80 19.34 2.48
N TRP A 14 2.78 19.89 1.83
CA TRP A 14 2.95 20.59 0.57
C TRP A 14 1.89 21.67 0.40
N SER A 15 2.32 22.91 0.16
CA SER A 15 1.44 24.09 0.19
C SER A 15 0.26 24.02 -0.80
N SER A 16 0.43 23.35 -1.95
CA SER A 16 -0.61 23.17 -2.97
C SER A 16 -0.88 21.69 -3.25
N PRO A 17 -1.93 21.09 -2.64
CA PRO A 17 -2.28 19.69 -2.90
C PRO A 17 -2.46 19.37 -4.37
N GLN A 18 -3.07 20.27 -5.13
CA GLN A 18 -3.36 20.07 -6.55
C GLN A 18 -2.08 19.91 -7.35
N MET A 19 -1.04 20.71 -7.07
CA MET A 19 0.26 20.56 -7.72
C MET A 19 0.92 19.23 -7.38
N LEU A 20 0.94 18.83 -6.11
CA LEU A 20 1.53 17.54 -5.73
C LEU A 20 0.77 16.37 -6.37
N LEU A 21 -0.56 16.41 -6.34
CA LEU A 21 -1.40 15.39 -6.98
C LEU A 21 -1.16 15.29 -8.49
N CYS A 22 -0.95 16.42 -9.19
CA CYS A 22 -0.55 16.39 -10.60
C CYS A 22 0.80 15.67 -10.80
N TYR A 23 1.79 15.94 -9.95
CA TYR A 23 3.09 15.25 -10.00
C TYR A 23 2.94 13.76 -9.77
N LEU A 24 2.12 13.36 -8.79
CA LEU A 24 1.83 11.96 -8.50
C LEU A 24 1.18 11.28 -9.71
N THR A 25 0.14 11.89 -10.29
CA THR A 25 -0.59 11.38 -11.44
C THR A 25 0.30 11.18 -12.66
N TRP A 26 1.13 12.16 -13.02
CA TRP A 26 2.02 12.06 -14.18
C TRP A 26 3.08 10.97 -14.01
N ASN A 27 3.48 10.68 -12.78
CA ASN A 27 4.51 9.70 -12.46
C ASN A 27 3.96 8.38 -11.93
N ARG A 28 2.63 8.17 -11.98
CA ARG A 28 1.94 6.98 -11.44
C ARG A 28 2.35 6.66 -9.99
N ALA A 29 2.65 7.70 -9.21
CA ALA A 29 3.06 7.58 -7.83
C ALA A 29 1.84 7.62 -6.91
N VAL A 30 1.98 7.04 -5.73
CA VAL A 30 0.93 6.99 -4.70
C VAL A 30 1.46 7.50 -3.37
N ILE A 31 0.60 8.12 -2.58
CA ILE A 31 0.88 8.38 -1.17
C ILE A 31 0.56 7.11 -0.38
N SER A 32 1.43 6.75 0.56
CA SER A 32 1.31 5.54 1.37
C SER A 32 1.61 5.83 2.84
N GLY A 33 1.84 4.78 3.64
CA GLY A 33 2.29 4.90 5.02
C GLY A 33 1.25 5.55 5.95
N GLU A 34 1.74 6.38 6.88
CA GLU A 34 0.94 7.02 7.93
C GLU A 34 -0.05 8.03 7.38
N ALA A 35 0.26 8.74 6.29
CA ALA A 35 -0.66 9.68 5.67
C ALA A 35 -1.87 8.94 5.07
N ALA A 36 -1.63 7.84 4.34
CA ALA A 36 -2.71 7.01 3.81
C ALA A 36 -3.50 6.33 4.95
N LEU A 37 -2.83 5.86 6.00
CA LEU A 37 -3.50 5.30 7.18
C LEU A 37 -4.34 6.34 7.92
N ALA A 38 -3.83 7.56 8.12
CA ALA A 38 -4.57 8.66 8.74
C ALA A 38 -5.84 8.99 7.96
N PHE A 39 -5.78 8.96 6.63
CA PHE A 39 -6.95 9.08 5.78
C PHE A 39 -7.95 7.93 5.98
N MET A 40 -7.48 6.67 5.91
CA MET A 40 -8.34 5.48 6.04
C MET A 40 -9.00 5.39 7.43
N ALA A 41 -8.25 5.66 8.49
CA ALA A 41 -8.69 5.62 9.86
C ALA A 41 -9.32 6.94 10.34
N ARG A 42 -9.45 7.96 9.47
CA ARG A 42 -9.94 9.31 9.81
C ARG A 42 -9.28 9.88 11.06
N CYS A 43 -7.98 9.60 11.25
CA CYS A 43 -7.24 9.89 12.48
C CYS A 43 -6.00 10.74 12.17
N PRO A 44 -6.10 12.08 12.21
CA PRO A 44 -4.97 12.97 11.88
C PRO A 44 -3.81 12.87 12.88
N ARG A 45 -4.03 12.29 14.07
CA ARG A 45 -2.97 12.08 15.07
C ARG A 45 -1.88 11.09 14.62
N ILE A 46 -2.19 10.26 13.62
CA ILE A 46 -1.24 9.31 13.02
C ILE A 46 -0.22 10.02 12.13
N LEU A 47 -0.55 11.22 11.63
CA LEU A 47 0.34 11.99 10.75
C LEU A 47 1.68 12.25 11.44
N THR A 48 2.74 12.09 10.67
CA THR A 48 4.12 12.32 11.09
C THR A 48 4.65 13.60 10.45
N ASP A 49 5.92 13.89 10.67
CA ASP A 49 6.69 14.89 9.95
C ASP A 49 7.05 14.48 8.50
N GLU A 50 6.78 13.22 8.10
CA GLU A 50 7.12 12.68 6.79
C GLU A 50 5.88 12.23 6.00
N LEU A 51 5.77 12.67 4.75
CA LEU A 51 4.84 12.13 3.75
C LEU A 51 5.56 11.07 2.91
N GLU A 52 5.10 9.82 2.97
CA GLU A 52 5.66 8.77 2.12
C GLU A 52 4.97 8.74 0.75
N ILE A 53 5.79 8.78 -0.30
CA ILE A 53 5.36 8.67 -1.70
C ILE A 53 6.09 7.49 -2.33
N CYS A 54 5.35 6.49 -2.82
CA CYS A 54 5.91 5.37 -3.57
C CYS A 54 5.81 5.64 -5.07
N VAL A 55 6.92 5.45 -5.79
CA VAL A 55 7.05 5.73 -7.23
C VAL A 55 7.48 4.45 -7.95
N PRO A 56 6.88 4.08 -9.10
CA PRO A 56 7.32 2.92 -9.86
C PRO A 56 8.72 3.14 -10.45
N LYS A 57 9.44 2.06 -10.73
CA LYS A 57 10.85 2.11 -11.16
C LYS A 57 11.04 2.99 -12.40
N GLU A 58 10.16 2.87 -13.38
CA GLU A 58 10.24 3.57 -14.66
C GLU A 58 9.88 5.06 -14.60
N ARG A 59 9.37 5.56 -13.46
CA ARG A 59 9.04 6.98 -13.24
C ARG A 59 9.84 7.62 -12.13
N SER A 60 10.71 6.85 -11.47
CA SER A 60 11.46 7.30 -10.31
C SER A 60 12.40 8.45 -10.67
N TYR A 61 13.09 8.37 -11.81
CA TYR A 61 14.03 9.42 -12.23
C TYR A 61 13.31 10.74 -12.53
N GLU A 62 12.23 10.69 -13.30
CA GLU A 62 11.43 11.86 -13.66
C GLU A 62 10.80 12.51 -12.43
N PHE A 63 10.26 11.71 -11.50
CA PHE A 63 9.68 12.25 -10.26
C PHE A 63 10.72 12.93 -9.37
N LEU A 64 11.91 12.33 -9.23
CA LEU A 64 13.00 12.93 -8.45
C LEU A 64 13.50 14.22 -9.11
N ALA A 65 13.65 14.25 -10.43
CA ALA A 65 14.05 15.46 -11.17
C ALA A 65 13.05 16.61 -10.96
N LEU A 66 11.74 16.34 -10.97
CA LEU A 66 10.72 17.35 -10.67
C LEU A 66 10.84 17.96 -9.27
N LEU A 67 11.29 17.18 -8.28
CA LEU A 67 11.53 17.67 -6.93
C LEU A 67 12.85 18.45 -6.84
N ASP A 68 13.91 17.97 -7.49
CA ASP A 68 15.22 18.62 -7.52
C ASP A 68 15.18 19.98 -8.24
N GLU A 69 14.38 20.10 -9.29
CA GLU A 69 14.20 21.34 -10.06
C GLU A 69 13.32 22.36 -9.34
N ASN A 70 12.58 21.95 -8.29
CA ASN A 70 11.75 22.85 -7.52
C ASN A 70 12.59 23.61 -6.48
N PRO A 71 12.80 24.93 -6.63
CA PRO A 71 13.68 25.70 -5.73
C PRO A 71 13.15 25.80 -4.29
N ALA A 72 11.88 25.42 -4.06
CA ALA A 72 11.27 25.43 -2.75
C ALA A 72 11.48 24.11 -1.98
N VAL A 73 12.10 23.10 -2.62
CA VAL A 73 12.32 21.77 -2.06
C VAL A 73 13.82 21.52 -1.96
N GLU A 74 14.25 20.95 -0.84
CA GLU A 74 15.67 20.63 -0.60
C GLU A 74 15.82 19.12 -0.40
N ARG A 75 16.70 18.46 -1.17
CA ARG A 75 17.06 17.07 -0.90
C ARG A 75 18.00 17.01 0.32
N VAL A 76 17.51 16.49 1.44
CA VAL A 76 18.26 16.42 2.70
C VAL A 76 19.01 15.10 2.89
N TRP A 77 18.53 14.01 2.28
CA TRP A 77 19.16 12.70 2.38
C TRP A 77 18.82 11.81 1.19
N SER A 78 19.73 10.90 0.84
CA SER A 78 19.56 9.87 -0.18
C SER A 78 20.27 8.59 0.27
N GLU A 79 19.61 7.44 0.10
CA GLU A 79 20.14 6.16 0.59
C GLU A 79 21.43 5.71 -0.10
N GLU A 80 21.70 6.15 -1.33
CA GLU A 80 22.96 5.93 -2.06
C GLU A 80 22.85 6.56 -3.48
N ASP A 81 23.97 6.70 -4.20
CA ASP A 81 23.99 7.11 -5.62
C ASP A 81 23.20 6.09 -6.47
N TRP A 82 22.38 6.56 -7.42
CA TRP A 82 21.49 5.69 -8.23
C TRP A 82 22.21 4.49 -8.88
N SER A 83 23.52 4.61 -9.11
CA SER A 83 24.39 3.57 -9.66
C SER A 83 24.69 2.37 -8.74
N SER A 84 24.57 2.49 -7.41
CA SER A 84 24.87 1.38 -6.47
C SER A 84 23.64 0.59 -6.02
N ARG A 85 22.49 0.85 -6.66
CA ARG A 85 21.20 0.27 -6.29
C ARG A 85 21.24 -1.26 -6.26
N LYS A 86 20.90 -1.84 -5.11
CA LYS A 86 20.61 -3.27 -5.01
C LYS A 86 19.42 -3.58 -5.90
N VAL A 87 19.61 -4.49 -6.87
CA VAL A 87 18.65 -4.79 -7.96
C VAL A 87 17.24 -5.13 -7.46
N ASN A 88 17.11 -5.61 -6.22
CA ASN A 88 15.86 -6.11 -5.64
C ASN A 88 15.43 -5.36 -4.36
N GLN A 89 15.82 -4.10 -4.19
CA GLN A 89 15.41 -3.31 -3.03
C GLN A 89 14.89 -1.93 -3.43
N PRO A 90 13.80 -1.44 -2.81
CA PRO A 90 13.39 -0.06 -2.97
C PRO A 90 14.49 0.88 -2.47
N THR A 91 14.50 2.10 -2.98
CA THR A 91 15.50 3.12 -2.61
C THR A 91 14.79 4.35 -2.11
N SER A 92 15.27 4.93 -1.01
CA SER A 92 14.61 6.06 -0.38
C SER A 92 15.37 7.37 -0.55
N TYR A 93 14.63 8.45 -0.76
CA TYR A 93 15.12 9.82 -0.80
C TYR A 93 14.28 10.66 0.14
N LEU A 94 14.90 11.62 0.84
CA LEU A 94 14.21 12.51 1.76
C LEU A 94 14.38 13.95 1.29
N TYR A 95 13.25 14.64 1.18
CA TYR A 95 13.17 16.03 0.76
C TYR A 95 12.51 16.85 1.86
N ARG A 96 13.09 18.00 2.20
CA ARG A 96 12.47 19.01 3.04
C ARG A 96 11.65 19.94 2.15
N THR A 97 10.44 20.24 2.60
CA THR A 97 9.44 21.04 1.87
C THR A 97 9.32 22.44 2.47
N PRO A 98 8.63 23.38 1.81
CA PRO A 98 8.38 24.72 2.35
C PRO A 98 7.58 24.75 3.66
N THR A 99 6.86 23.67 3.98
CA THR A 99 6.11 23.56 5.25
C THR A 99 6.98 23.09 6.41
N GLU A 100 8.30 22.98 6.20
CA GLU A 100 9.27 22.44 7.16
C GLU A 100 9.05 20.97 7.52
N ARG A 101 8.20 20.28 6.76
CA ARG A 101 8.01 18.84 6.81
C ARG A 101 8.78 18.14 5.69
N PHE A 102 8.78 16.82 5.74
CA PHE A 102 9.52 16.01 4.79
C PHE A 102 8.60 15.24 3.84
N ILE A 103 9.11 15.00 2.64
CA ILE A 103 8.60 14.00 1.70
C ILE A 103 9.66 12.91 1.58
N ARG A 104 9.28 11.68 1.93
CA ARG A 104 10.08 10.48 1.70
C ARG A 104 9.63 9.83 0.39
N VAL A 105 10.46 9.92 -0.63
CA VAL A 105 10.21 9.26 -1.92
C VAL A 105 10.83 7.88 -1.91
N ILE A 106 10.00 6.85 -2.00
CA ILE A 106 10.40 5.45 -2.03
C ILE A 106 10.27 4.95 -3.48
N CYS A 107 11.42 4.85 -4.14
CA CYS A 107 11.50 4.37 -5.52
C CYS A 107 11.42 2.85 -5.52
N SER A 108 10.38 2.31 -6.15
CA SER A 108 10.19 0.87 -6.36
C SER A 108 11.29 0.29 -7.23
N HIS A 109 11.69 -0.95 -6.97
CA HIS A 109 12.61 -1.71 -7.82
C HIS A 109 11.88 -2.50 -8.91
N THR A 110 10.54 -2.41 -8.96
CA THR A 110 9.69 -3.01 -9.98
C THR A 110 8.80 -1.95 -10.64
N GLU A 111 7.96 -2.35 -11.60
CA GLU A 111 7.08 -1.44 -12.35
C GLU A 111 5.84 -1.02 -11.54
N SER A 112 5.60 -1.65 -10.40
CA SER A 112 4.53 -1.31 -9.46
C SER A 112 4.97 -0.30 -8.40
N ALA A 113 4.19 0.78 -8.25
CA ALA A 113 4.31 1.73 -7.14
C ALA A 113 3.91 1.12 -5.78
N PHE A 114 3.24 -0.04 -5.78
CA PHE A 114 2.79 -0.69 -4.55
C PHE A 114 3.83 -1.63 -3.94
N THR A 115 4.88 -1.98 -4.68
CA THR A 115 5.94 -2.87 -4.19
C THR A 115 6.57 -2.40 -2.87
N PRO A 116 6.86 -1.11 -2.64
CA PRO A 116 7.38 -0.69 -1.34
C PRO A 116 6.38 -0.87 -0.18
N ILE A 117 5.07 -0.80 -0.45
CA ILE A 117 4.02 -0.98 0.58
C ILE A 117 4.04 -2.43 1.12
N THR A 118 4.49 -3.39 0.30
CA THR A 118 4.54 -4.80 0.67
C THR A 118 5.57 -5.09 1.76
N THR A 119 6.52 -4.19 1.98
CA THR A 119 7.56 -4.33 3.01
C THR A 119 7.18 -3.66 4.34
N TYR A 120 5.97 -3.12 4.46
CA TYR A 120 5.53 -2.49 5.70
C TYR A 120 5.36 -3.53 6.82
N PRO A 121 5.74 -3.16 8.06
CA PRO A 121 5.79 -4.11 9.16
C PRO A 121 4.40 -4.52 9.67
N THR A 122 3.34 -3.83 9.27
CA THR A 122 1.99 -4.08 9.78
C THR A 122 0.92 -3.91 8.72
N CYS A 123 -0.14 -4.71 8.79
CA CYS A 123 -1.26 -4.64 7.86
C CYS A 123 -1.96 -3.27 7.88
N ALA A 124 -1.89 -2.56 9.02
CA ALA A 124 -2.47 -1.24 9.18
C ALA A 124 -1.83 -0.19 8.26
N LEU A 125 -0.59 -0.37 7.80
CA LEU A 125 0.08 0.56 6.90
C LEU A 125 -0.14 0.25 5.42
N VAL A 126 -0.76 -0.88 5.09
CA VAL A 126 -0.93 -1.34 3.70
C VAL A 126 -2.13 -0.66 3.05
N ASN A 127 -1.99 0.66 2.88
CA ASN A 127 -2.97 1.55 2.28
C ASN A 127 -2.27 2.47 1.29
N TYR A 128 -3.07 3.03 0.39
CA TYR A 128 -2.59 4.09 -0.50
C TYR A 128 -3.68 5.12 -0.76
N MET A 129 -3.26 6.28 -1.25
CA MET A 129 -4.13 7.29 -1.83
C MET A 129 -3.44 8.05 -2.96
N ASP A 130 -4.21 8.48 -3.96
CA ASP A 130 -3.73 9.34 -5.05
C ASP A 130 -4.76 10.44 -5.40
N GLN A 131 -4.70 10.97 -6.63
CA GLN A 131 -5.63 11.97 -7.12
C GLN A 131 -7.08 11.46 -7.30
N PHE A 132 -7.25 10.19 -7.65
CA PHE A 132 -8.52 9.64 -8.12
C PHE A 132 -9.11 8.61 -7.16
N SER A 133 -8.26 7.82 -6.51
CA SER A 133 -8.60 6.66 -5.73
C SER A 133 -7.84 6.56 -4.41
N PHE A 134 -8.30 5.65 -3.58
CA PHE A 134 -7.61 5.19 -2.39
C PHE A 134 -7.90 3.71 -2.17
N GLY A 135 -7.04 3.05 -1.41
CA GLY A 135 -7.23 1.64 -1.11
C GLY A 135 -6.64 1.22 0.22
N CYS A 136 -7.21 0.17 0.79
CA CYS A 136 -6.76 -0.50 2.00
C CYS A 136 -6.76 -2.00 1.74
N ALA A 137 -5.62 -2.65 1.93
CA ALA A 137 -5.52 -4.07 1.71
C ALA A 137 -6.23 -4.89 2.80
N TYR A 138 -6.30 -4.38 4.02
CA TYR A 138 -6.86 -5.10 5.17
C TYR A 138 -7.96 -4.27 5.86
N PRO A 139 -9.05 -3.91 5.16
CA PRO A 139 -10.06 -2.99 5.68
C PRO A 139 -10.74 -3.53 6.94
N HIS A 140 -10.94 -4.85 7.02
CA HIS A 140 -11.56 -5.51 8.17
C HIS A 140 -10.78 -5.32 9.49
N THR A 141 -9.46 -5.23 9.42
CA THR A 141 -8.62 -4.95 10.59
C THR A 141 -8.40 -3.44 10.74
N THR A 142 -7.99 -2.76 9.67
CA THR A 142 -7.61 -1.34 9.70
C THR A 142 -8.76 -0.43 10.14
N LEU A 143 -9.97 -0.63 9.61
CA LEU A 143 -11.14 0.20 9.96
C LEU A 143 -11.67 -0.07 11.37
N LYS A 144 -11.27 -1.18 11.99
CA LYS A 144 -11.57 -1.49 13.39
C LYS A 144 -10.44 -1.07 14.34
N TYR A 145 -9.42 -0.37 13.85
CA TYR A 145 -8.21 -0.05 14.60
C TYR A 145 -7.49 -1.30 15.11
N HIS A 146 -7.47 -2.38 14.32
CA HIS A 146 -6.67 -3.56 14.57
C HIS A 146 -5.50 -3.61 13.58
N ALA A 147 -4.33 -4.00 14.09
CA ALA A 147 -3.10 -4.13 13.34
C ALA A 147 -2.51 -5.51 13.56
N VAL A 148 -2.06 -6.17 12.49
CA VAL A 148 -1.37 -7.47 12.55
C VAL A 148 0.07 -7.26 12.09
N THR A 149 1.00 -7.74 12.90
CA THR A 149 2.44 -7.70 12.62
C THR A 149 3.02 -9.08 12.89
N PRO A 150 3.09 -9.97 11.87
CA PRO A 150 3.45 -11.36 12.12
C PRO A 150 4.88 -11.55 12.65
N ASP A 151 5.82 -10.71 12.22
CA ASP A 151 7.24 -10.80 12.59
C ASP A 151 7.63 -9.83 13.72
N LEU A 152 6.70 -9.59 14.66
CA LEU A 152 6.91 -8.62 15.74
C LEU A 152 8.24 -8.77 16.51
N PRO A 153 8.70 -9.99 16.85
CA PRO A 153 9.95 -10.17 17.60
C PRO A 153 11.21 -9.80 16.81
N ASN A 154 11.19 -9.88 15.48
CA ASN A 154 12.37 -9.67 14.64
C ASN A 154 12.34 -8.34 13.86
N LEU A 155 11.38 -7.47 14.15
CA LEU A 155 11.35 -6.13 13.55
C LEU A 155 12.64 -5.37 13.86
N SER A 156 13.13 -4.63 12.86
CA SER A 156 14.15 -3.60 13.08
C SER A 156 13.65 -2.55 14.08
N SER A 157 14.57 -1.85 14.75
CA SER A 157 14.23 -0.76 15.68
C SER A 157 13.36 0.32 15.03
N PHE A 158 13.64 0.64 13.76
CA PHE A 158 12.85 1.58 12.96
C PHE A 158 11.42 1.05 12.71
N ALA A 159 11.28 -0.19 12.24
CA ALA A 159 9.97 -0.79 12.00
C ALA A 159 9.15 -0.92 13.29
N ARG A 160 9.79 -1.30 14.40
CA ARG A 160 9.18 -1.39 15.72
C ARG A 160 8.65 -0.05 16.19
N ALA A 161 9.46 1.01 16.12
CA ALA A 161 9.06 2.37 16.49
C ALA A 161 7.88 2.87 15.65
N ARG A 162 7.83 2.48 14.37
CA ARG A 162 6.72 2.79 13.47
C ARG A 162 5.42 2.11 13.92
N VAL A 163 5.47 0.82 14.26
CA VAL A 163 4.32 0.09 14.81
C VAL A 163 3.87 0.67 16.15
N ASP A 164 4.80 1.00 17.04
CA ASP A 164 4.50 1.60 18.36
C ASP A 164 3.76 2.93 18.20
N ARG A 165 4.21 3.78 17.28
CA ARG A 165 3.55 5.06 16.97
C ARG A 165 2.09 4.89 16.54
N ILE A 166 1.80 3.90 15.69
CA ILE A 166 0.44 3.61 15.22
C ILE A 166 -0.45 3.17 16.39
N VAL A 167 0.08 2.36 17.29
CA VAL A 167 -0.62 1.93 18.52
C VAL A 167 -0.88 3.13 19.44
N GLU A 168 0.16 3.90 19.75
CA GLU A 168 0.10 4.99 20.73
C GLU A 168 -0.71 6.21 20.24
N LEU A 169 -0.48 6.65 19.01
CA LEU A 169 -1.12 7.86 18.46
C LEU A 169 -2.44 7.55 17.75
N GLY A 170 -2.49 6.39 17.06
CA GLY A 170 -3.64 5.98 16.27
C GLY A 170 -4.68 5.20 17.07
N GLY A 171 -4.36 4.72 18.27
CA GLY A 171 -5.26 3.90 19.08
C GLY A 171 -5.43 2.48 18.54
N PHE A 172 -4.50 2.01 17.71
CA PHE A 172 -4.57 0.66 17.15
C PHE A 172 -4.24 -0.39 18.21
N ARG A 173 -5.03 -1.47 18.21
CA ARG A 173 -4.70 -2.68 18.94
C ARG A 173 -3.82 -3.58 18.08
N LEU A 174 -2.65 -3.93 18.61
CA LEU A 174 -1.77 -4.89 17.96
C LEU A 174 -2.19 -6.32 18.30
N ASP A 175 -2.61 -7.07 17.28
CA ASP A 175 -2.92 -8.48 17.39
C ASP A 175 -1.73 -9.34 16.95
N ARG A 176 -1.54 -10.44 17.66
CA ARG A 176 -0.58 -11.48 17.26
C ARG A 176 -1.23 -12.38 16.23
N TRP A 177 -0.48 -12.71 15.19
CA TRP A 177 -0.84 -13.77 14.26
C TRP A 177 -0.22 -15.11 14.70
N PRO A 178 -0.91 -16.25 14.49
CA PRO A 178 -2.34 -16.43 14.32
C PRO A 178 -3.00 -16.46 15.70
N ASN A 179 -3.76 -15.44 16.09
CA ASN A 179 -4.58 -15.55 17.29
C ASN A 179 -6.02 -15.91 16.88
N PRO A 180 -6.42 -17.19 16.92
CA PRO A 180 -7.80 -17.61 16.66
C PRO A 180 -8.80 -17.03 17.68
N SER A 181 -8.32 -16.40 18.76
CA SER A 181 -9.13 -15.86 19.86
C SER A 181 -9.69 -14.46 19.58
N THR A 182 -9.42 -13.87 18.42
CA THR A 182 -10.20 -12.75 17.90
C THR A 182 -11.08 -13.29 16.77
N PRO A 183 -12.19 -13.98 17.08
CA PRO A 183 -13.23 -14.18 16.07
C PRO A 183 -13.59 -12.81 15.48
N PRO A 184 -14.11 -12.75 14.25
CA PRO A 184 -14.76 -11.52 13.77
C PRO A 184 -15.67 -11.05 14.91
N ALA A 185 -15.54 -9.80 15.34
CA ALA A 185 -16.21 -9.22 16.51
C ALA A 185 -17.75 -9.19 16.43
N ASP A 186 -18.33 -10.05 15.62
CA ASP A 186 -19.71 -10.41 15.64
C ASP A 186 -19.87 -11.58 16.62
N ASP A 187 -20.17 -11.25 17.88
CA ASP A 187 -20.51 -12.20 18.95
C ASP A 187 -21.69 -13.14 18.58
N SER A 188 -22.30 -12.94 17.40
CA SER A 188 -23.34 -13.78 16.82
C SER A 188 -22.82 -14.95 15.97
N LEU A 189 -21.51 -15.03 15.68
CA LEU A 189 -20.97 -16.15 14.90
C LEU A 189 -20.98 -17.44 15.76
N PRO A 190 -21.62 -18.52 15.28
CA PRO A 190 -21.74 -19.74 16.09
C PRO A 190 -20.37 -20.37 16.39
N LEU A 191 -20.26 -21.17 17.44
CA LEU A 191 -19.04 -21.87 17.88
C LEU A 191 -18.26 -22.62 16.77
N TRP A 192 -18.91 -23.01 15.67
CA TRP A 192 -18.23 -23.62 14.50
C TRP A 192 -17.41 -22.62 13.68
N ALA A 193 -17.59 -21.30 13.84
CA ALA A 193 -16.78 -20.27 13.19
C ALA A 193 -15.29 -20.33 13.59
N SER A 194 -14.94 -21.02 14.69
CA SER A 194 -13.56 -21.37 15.06
C SER A 194 -12.85 -22.29 14.04
N THR A 195 -13.58 -22.81 13.04
CA THR A 195 -13.04 -23.67 11.98
C THR A 195 -12.86 -22.96 10.63
N VAL A 196 -13.33 -21.71 10.49
CA VAL A 196 -13.23 -20.94 9.24
C VAL A 196 -11.79 -20.50 9.03
N CYS A 197 -11.21 -20.83 7.88
CA CYS A 197 -9.87 -20.35 7.57
C CYS A 197 -9.91 -18.86 7.32
N LEU A 198 -9.02 -18.11 7.96
CA LEU A 198 -8.88 -16.68 7.76
C LEU A 198 -8.56 -16.29 6.30
N ARG A 199 -8.10 -17.24 5.47
CA ARG A 199 -7.97 -17.07 4.01
C ARG A 199 -9.31 -16.86 3.31
N GLU A 200 -10.36 -17.57 3.76
CA GLU A 200 -11.70 -17.51 3.18
C GLU A 200 -12.36 -16.15 3.40
N ILE A 201 -11.91 -15.41 4.43
CA ILE A 201 -12.36 -14.05 4.74
C ILE A 201 -11.27 -12.99 4.50
N PHE A 202 -10.21 -13.33 3.77
CA PHE A 202 -9.12 -12.42 3.39
C PHE A 202 -8.40 -11.71 4.56
N GLN A 203 -8.31 -12.37 5.71
CA GLN A 203 -7.60 -11.87 6.89
C GLN A 203 -6.28 -12.60 7.14
N CYS A 204 -5.94 -13.61 6.33
CA CYS A 204 -4.69 -14.35 6.46
C CYS A 204 -3.50 -13.53 5.93
N PRO A 205 -2.49 -13.18 6.76
CA PRO A 205 -1.27 -12.52 6.32
C PRO A 205 -0.46 -13.37 5.33
N GLY A 206 -0.49 -14.70 5.48
CA GLY A 206 0.17 -15.65 4.57
C GLY A 206 -0.59 -15.92 3.26
N GLN A 207 -1.76 -15.32 3.04
CA GLN A 207 -2.47 -15.35 1.75
C GLN A 207 -1.88 -14.28 0.83
N ALA A 208 -1.70 -14.59 -0.47
CA ALA A 208 -1.30 -13.55 -1.41
C ALA A 208 -2.42 -12.51 -1.57
N ARG A 209 -2.04 -11.24 -1.48
CA ARG A 209 -2.91 -10.06 -1.57
C ARG A 209 -2.44 -9.15 -2.68
N PHE A 210 -3.38 -8.41 -3.26
CA PHE A 210 -3.10 -7.28 -4.14
C PHE A 210 -4.23 -6.26 -4.05
N PHE A 211 -3.97 -5.00 -4.38
CA PHE A 211 -5.04 -4.00 -4.46
C PHE A 211 -5.98 -4.35 -5.62
N GLY A 212 -7.20 -4.76 -5.29
CA GLY A 212 -8.20 -5.27 -6.22
C GLY A 212 -8.58 -6.73 -6.03
N ASP A 213 -7.99 -7.42 -5.05
CA ASP A 213 -8.56 -8.67 -4.56
C ASP A 213 -9.85 -8.43 -3.77
N GLN A 214 -10.65 -9.49 -3.56
CA GLN A 214 -11.96 -9.41 -2.89
C GLN A 214 -11.87 -9.03 -1.40
N GLY A 215 -10.69 -9.11 -0.79
CA GLY A 215 -10.47 -8.74 0.60
C GLY A 215 -10.05 -7.29 0.79
N SER A 216 -9.63 -6.63 -0.28
CA SER A 216 -9.18 -5.25 -0.28
C SER A 216 -10.36 -4.30 -0.43
N LEU A 217 -10.27 -3.14 0.20
CA LEU A 217 -11.15 -2.01 -0.06
C LEU A 217 -10.47 -1.11 -1.07
N LEU A 218 -11.21 -0.74 -2.11
CA LEU A 218 -10.79 0.24 -3.08
C LEU A 218 -11.97 1.13 -3.43
N ASP A 219 -11.73 2.44 -3.49
CA ASP A 219 -12.77 3.40 -3.79
C ASP A 219 -12.20 4.66 -4.46
N PHE A 220 -13.08 5.49 -5.00
CA PHE A 220 -12.76 6.70 -5.72
C PHE A 220 -13.36 7.91 -5.01
N TYR A 221 -12.66 9.04 -5.09
CA TYR A 221 -13.16 10.26 -4.44
C TYR A 221 -14.42 10.83 -5.08
N GLN A 222 -14.60 10.60 -6.38
CA GLN A 222 -15.72 11.07 -7.19
C GLN A 222 -16.12 9.95 -8.16
N PRO A 223 -16.83 8.90 -7.70
CA PRO A 223 -17.11 7.73 -8.51
C PRO A 223 -17.84 8.06 -9.83
N ASP A 224 -18.74 9.03 -9.81
CA ASP A 224 -19.50 9.45 -11.00
C ASP A 224 -18.66 10.21 -12.05
N MET A 225 -17.48 10.71 -11.65
CA MET A 225 -16.61 11.52 -12.51
C MET A 225 -15.39 10.74 -13.02
N VAL A 226 -15.24 9.47 -12.60
CA VAL A 226 -14.10 8.66 -12.97
C VAL A 226 -14.36 7.98 -14.32
N ASP A 227 -13.57 8.37 -15.31
CA ASP A 227 -13.45 7.61 -16.55
C ASP A 227 -12.48 6.44 -16.35
N HIS A 228 -13.04 5.26 -16.06
CA HIS A 228 -12.26 4.04 -15.88
C HIS A 228 -11.46 3.64 -17.14
N GLY A 229 -11.91 4.03 -18.33
CA GLY A 229 -11.18 3.79 -19.58
C GLY A 229 -9.91 4.63 -19.65
N VAL A 230 -10.00 5.90 -19.28
CA VAL A 230 -8.86 6.81 -19.15
C VAL A 230 -7.90 6.30 -18.07
N MET A 231 -8.41 5.94 -16.88
CA MET A 231 -7.56 5.43 -15.81
C MET A 231 -6.83 4.14 -16.20
N ALA A 232 -7.52 3.21 -16.87
CA ALA A 232 -6.90 1.99 -17.37
C ALA A 232 -5.88 2.27 -18.47
N HIS A 233 -6.16 3.19 -19.38
CA HIS A 233 -5.26 3.59 -20.47
C HIS A 233 -3.95 4.18 -19.95
N PHE A 234 -4.02 5.01 -18.90
CA PHE A 234 -2.84 5.65 -18.32
C PHE A 234 -2.18 4.84 -17.19
N HIS A 235 -2.74 3.69 -16.84
CA HIS A 235 -2.30 2.84 -15.72
C HIS A 235 -2.32 3.60 -14.39
N HIS A 236 -3.40 4.35 -14.14
CA HIS A 236 -3.61 4.97 -12.85
C HIS A 236 -4.09 3.92 -11.86
N PRO A 237 -3.52 3.88 -10.63
CA PRO A 237 -4.03 3.06 -9.55
C PRO A 237 -5.55 3.14 -9.46
N PRO A 238 -6.24 2.01 -9.32
CA PRO A 238 -5.71 0.62 -9.23
C PRO A 238 -5.39 -0.09 -10.54
N TYR A 239 -5.63 0.54 -11.68
CA TYR A 239 -5.36 -0.07 -12.97
C TYR A 239 -3.86 -0.08 -13.28
N GLY A 240 -3.45 -1.02 -14.14
CA GLY A 240 -2.04 -1.20 -14.49
C GLY A 240 -1.39 -2.29 -13.66
N LEU A 241 -0.09 -2.18 -13.44
CA LEU A 241 0.70 -3.17 -12.70
C LEU A 241 0.57 -2.91 -11.20
N THR A 242 0.09 -3.92 -10.47
CA THR A 242 0.09 -3.94 -9.02
C THR A 242 1.03 -5.02 -8.50
N ALA A 243 1.57 -4.78 -7.30
CA ALA A 243 2.30 -5.79 -6.58
C ALA A 243 1.32 -6.80 -6.00
N VAL A 244 1.72 -8.07 -6.02
CA VAL A 244 1.15 -9.15 -5.23
C VAL A 244 2.14 -9.48 -4.13
N TRP A 245 1.65 -9.53 -2.90
CA TRP A 245 2.48 -9.79 -1.73
C TRP A 245 1.81 -10.75 -0.77
N ARG A 246 2.60 -11.25 0.15
CA ARG A 246 2.14 -11.86 1.39
C ARG A 246 2.91 -11.19 2.52
N MET A 247 2.29 -11.03 3.68
CA MET A 247 3.10 -10.67 4.85
C MET A 247 3.89 -11.91 5.24
N GLU A 248 5.18 -11.74 5.53
CA GLU A 248 6.00 -12.83 6.03
C GLU A 248 5.41 -13.30 7.36
N SER A 249 4.99 -14.55 7.42
CA SER A 249 4.41 -15.18 8.60
C SER A 249 4.76 -16.66 8.58
N GLU A 250 4.72 -17.32 9.73
CA GLU A 250 4.81 -18.78 9.79
C GLU A 250 3.70 -19.42 8.92
N ASP A 251 4.07 -20.49 8.21
CA ASP A 251 3.14 -21.21 7.36
C ASP A 251 2.02 -21.83 8.20
N CYS A 252 0.79 -21.43 7.90
CA CYS A 252 -0.37 -22.10 8.49
C CYS A 252 -0.52 -23.52 7.93
N THR A 253 -1.20 -24.38 8.68
CA THR A 253 -1.44 -25.80 8.33
C THR A 253 -2.18 -26.02 7.00
N ARG A 254 -2.79 -24.98 6.42
CA ARG A 254 -3.51 -25.04 5.14
C ARG A 254 -2.67 -24.71 3.90
N ALA A 255 -1.34 -24.70 4.01
CA ALA A 255 -0.44 -24.55 2.86
C ALA A 255 -0.70 -23.25 2.05
N CYS A 256 -1.09 -22.17 2.72
CA CYS A 256 -1.40 -20.89 2.08
C CYS A 256 -0.22 -20.36 1.24
N ALA A 257 1.02 -20.60 1.68
CA ALA A 257 2.20 -20.15 0.97
C ALA A 257 2.58 -20.98 -0.26
N SER A 258 2.24 -22.28 -0.29
CA SER A 258 2.65 -23.21 -1.34
C SER A 258 1.56 -23.50 -2.37
N GLY A 259 0.30 -23.14 -2.08
CA GLY A 259 -0.83 -23.28 -3.00
C GLY A 259 -1.20 -22.03 -3.81
N ASP A 260 -0.42 -20.95 -3.73
CA ASP A 260 -0.74 -19.69 -4.40
C ASP A 260 -0.10 -19.61 -5.79
N TYR A 261 -0.95 -19.58 -6.83
CA TYR A 261 -0.49 -19.51 -8.22
C TYR A 261 -0.12 -18.09 -8.65
N LEU A 262 -0.57 -17.06 -7.91
CA LEU A 262 -0.25 -15.67 -8.19
C LEU A 262 1.16 -15.34 -7.70
N LEU A 263 1.53 -15.85 -6.51
CA LEU A 263 2.76 -15.50 -5.84
C LEU A 263 3.74 -16.68 -5.77
N ARG A 264 4.56 -16.84 -6.83
CA ARG A 264 5.59 -17.91 -6.92
C ARG A 264 6.84 -17.66 -6.06
N GLY A 265 6.99 -16.46 -5.50
CA GLY A 265 8.14 -16.05 -4.68
C GLY A 265 7.72 -15.08 -3.57
N THR A 266 8.60 -14.18 -3.12
CA THR A 266 8.23 -13.16 -2.11
C THR A 266 7.40 -12.02 -2.70
N LEU A 267 7.61 -11.71 -3.98
CA LEU A 267 6.94 -10.64 -4.71
C LEU A 267 6.63 -11.12 -6.14
N SER A 268 5.48 -10.71 -6.66
CA SER A 268 5.14 -10.85 -8.08
C SER A 268 4.29 -9.66 -8.51
N GLU A 269 4.16 -9.41 -9.81
CA GLU A 269 3.33 -8.34 -10.34
C GLU A 269 2.17 -8.92 -11.14
N VAL A 270 0.99 -8.33 -10.97
CA VAL A 270 -0.21 -8.67 -11.75
C VAL A 270 -0.75 -7.41 -12.39
N SER A 271 -1.28 -7.54 -13.60
CA SER A 271 -1.97 -6.42 -14.25
C SER A 271 -3.46 -6.49 -13.96
N VAL A 272 -4.00 -5.40 -13.43
CA VAL A 272 -5.42 -5.20 -13.23
C VAL A 272 -5.99 -4.57 -14.49
N LEU A 273 -6.62 -5.39 -15.33
CA LEU A 273 -7.19 -4.98 -16.62
C LEU A 273 -8.72 -4.95 -16.57
N GLY A 274 -9.29 -3.74 -16.57
CA GLY A 274 -10.54 -3.46 -17.30
C GLY A 274 -11.85 -4.06 -16.79
N ARG A 275 -12.08 -4.19 -15.48
CA ARG A 275 -13.43 -4.43 -14.91
C ARG A 275 -13.65 -3.62 -13.63
N PRO A 276 -14.90 -3.29 -13.26
CA PRO A 276 -15.18 -2.56 -12.02
C PRO A 276 -14.58 -3.36 -10.86
N LEU A 277 -13.69 -2.71 -10.13
CA LEU A 277 -13.22 -3.23 -8.86
C LEU A 277 -14.42 -3.13 -7.93
N HIS A 278 -14.99 -4.29 -7.63
CA HIS A 278 -16.24 -4.36 -6.90
C HIS A 278 -16.04 -3.79 -5.50
N TYR A 279 -16.86 -2.80 -5.16
CA TYR A 279 -17.00 -2.23 -3.83
C TYR A 279 -17.66 -3.29 -2.91
N GLY A 280 -16.86 -4.02 -2.13
CA GLY A 280 -17.40 -5.04 -1.22
C GLY A 280 -17.96 -6.29 -1.93
N PRO A 281 -18.51 -7.25 -1.17
CA PRO A 281 -18.56 -8.64 -1.59
C PRO A 281 -19.57 -8.84 -2.72
N PHE A 282 -19.09 -9.10 -3.94
CA PHE A 282 -19.50 -10.17 -4.87
C PHE A 282 -18.76 -10.05 -6.23
N THR A 283 -18.20 -11.17 -6.69
CA THR A 283 -17.85 -11.60 -8.08
C THR A 283 -16.58 -11.11 -8.83
N THR A 284 -15.73 -12.09 -9.15
CA THR A 284 -14.78 -12.28 -10.29
C THR A 284 -14.22 -11.08 -11.07
N ALA A 285 -13.02 -10.63 -10.68
CA ALA A 285 -12.09 -9.92 -11.57
C ALA A 285 -11.39 -10.89 -12.54
N VAL A 286 -11.28 -10.49 -13.81
CA VAL A 286 -10.53 -11.23 -14.84
C VAL A 286 -9.04 -10.90 -14.67
N ILE A 287 -8.26 -11.87 -14.21
CA ILE A 287 -6.81 -11.80 -14.14
C ILE A 287 -6.25 -12.13 -15.53
N GLY A 288 -5.68 -11.15 -16.22
CA GLY A 288 -4.82 -11.40 -17.38
C GLY A 288 -3.41 -11.77 -16.90
N ARG A 289 -2.87 -12.92 -17.32
CA ARG A 289 -1.47 -13.28 -17.05
C ARG A 289 -0.54 -12.25 -17.69
N VAL A 290 0.35 -11.64 -16.91
CA VAL A 290 1.48 -10.85 -17.40
C VAL A 290 2.72 -11.74 -17.52
N LYS A 291 3.44 -11.56 -18.62
CA LYS A 291 4.62 -12.33 -19.02
C LYS A 291 5.74 -12.23 -17.96
N THR A 292 5.97 -13.28 -17.20
CA THR A 292 7.29 -13.48 -16.57
C THR A 292 8.24 -13.95 -17.66
N GLY A 293 9.34 -13.23 -17.85
CA GLY A 293 10.37 -13.56 -18.82
C GLY A 293 10.84 -15.00 -18.69
N GLU A 294 10.34 -15.85 -19.58
CA GLU A 294 11.09 -17.01 -20.02
C GLU A 294 12.30 -16.45 -20.76
N SER A 295 13.45 -16.50 -20.10
CA SER A 295 14.70 -16.68 -20.82
C SER A 295 14.50 -17.91 -21.71
N GLN A 296 14.28 -17.66 -22.99
CA GLN A 296 14.38 -18.65 -24.03
C GLN A 296 15.78 -19.23 -23.95
N HIS A 297 15.90 -20.41 -23.35
CA HIS A 297 16.94 -21.34 -23.74
C HIS A 297 16.63 -21.78 -25.18
N LYS A 298 17.32 -21.15 -26.12
CA LYS A 298 17.80 -21.77 -27.35
C LYS A 298 19.32 -21.68 -27.35
#